data_AF-A0A024VYH6-F1
#
_entry.id   AF-A0A024VYH6-F1
#
_cell.length_a   1.000
_cell.length_b   1.000
_cell.length_c   1.000
_cell.angle_alpha   90.00
_cell.angle_beta   90.00
_cell.angle_gamma   90.00
#
_symmetry.space_group_name_H-M   'P 1'
#
loop_
_entity.id
_entity.type
_entity.pdbx_description
1 polymer ?
#
loop_
_entity_poly.entity_id
_entity_poly.type
_entity_poly.pdbx_seq_one_letter_code
_entity_poly.pdbx_strand_id
1 'polypeptide(L)'
;MLEKIEGECTEDDRRVGQKKPKCSGYGEHCETNLNKPYDTLPDLECPGCGRHCSFYKKWIKIKKDEYEKQKNAYTGQKDKCVNGRTGAESKHSTCDQNFVQNLRNGYQSIDSFLQKLVSCSKNNKDNGDGTINFKDTKETFGPAKNCKPCSSFKIDCKENGHCDSSKGTNCEIKSSIDAKDIETMGQPTEINMLVSDNSENGFTGVLDECKGKGIFEGIRKDVWTCGNVCGYNVCKPKKVDGKENGKNQIIIIRALFKIWLEYFLEDYNKIKKKLKPCKKKGGTSICTKNCADEWLKKKTTEWKNLKNLYLQQYENKSSDKSFLVKTILEEFKERPEFQNAIKPCKELEKFESFCGLHGDETSKKSKDGKERDLVVCLLEKLGKEATSCAEAHKENSDKTCSSSPQQTLDLDDQIDEDTENKVAHPKICGDMGPTQQQDEGEEDCKPSDTIQEVKDQKPKAEEESGTPSSPSPSEGTEERPPRPGPQPTTPPN
;
A
#
# COMPACT_ATOMS: atom_id res chain seq x y z
N MET A 1 11.76 -0.72 20.02
CA MET A 1 11.56 -0.85 18.55
C MET A 1 12.89 -0.93 17.80
N LEU A 2 13.80 0.05 17.94
CA LEU A 2 15.12 0.01 17.27
C LEU A 2 15.96 -1.24 17.62
N GLU A 3 15.94 -1.68 18.88
CA GLU A 3 16.61 -2.91 19.33
C GLU A 3 16.06 -4.18 18.63
N LYS A 4 14.73 -4.28 18.47
CA LYS A 4 14.11 -5.38 17.70
C LYS A 4 14.55 -5.35 16.23
N ILE A 5 14.61 -4.16 15.62
CA ILE A 5 15.12 -3.99 14.25
C ILE A 5 16.58 -4.45 14.18
N GLU A 6 17.41 -4.09 15.15
CA GLU A 6 18.81 -4.51 15.18
C GLU A 6 18.94 -6.04 15.27
N GLY A 7 18.21 -6.69 16.18
CA GLY A 7 18.23 -8.15 16.33
C GLY A 7 17.75 -8.90 15.08
N GLU A 8 16.69 -8.41 14.42
CA GLU A 8 16.10 -9.07 13.26
C GLU A 8 16.86 -8.78 11.95
N CYS A 9 17.37 -7.56 11.78
CA CYS A 9 17.94 -7.10 10.50
C CYS A 9 19.46 -7.30 10.38
N THR A 10 20.15 -7.60 11.48
CA THR A 10 21.62 -7.73 11.50
C THR A 10 22.06 -9.12 11.98
N GLU A 11 23.32 -9.45 11.73
CA GLU A 11 24.01 -10.62 12.29
C GLU A 11 25.39 -10.26 12.78
N ASP A 12 25.90 -11.02 13.75
CA ASP A 12 27.25 -10.81 14.29
C ASP A 12 28.32 -11.21 13.27
N ASP A 13 29.15 -10.26 12.87
CA ASP A 13 30.38 -10.57 12.13
C ASP A 13 31.48 -10.96 13.13
N ARG A 14 31.67 -12.28 13.29
CA ARG A 14 32.70 -12.85 14.18
C ARG A 14 34.14 -12.40 13.84
N ARG A 15 34.39 -11.85 12.63
CA ARG A 15 35.73 -11.39 12.23
C ARG A 15 36.01 -9.96 12.63
N VAL A 16 34.98 -9.12 12.73
CA VAL A 16 35.09 -7.67 12.98
C VAL A 16 34.57 -7.29 14.36
N GLY A 17 33.86 -8.19 15.04
CA GLY A 17 33.23 -7.90 16.34
C GLY A 17 32.12 -6.85 16.24
N GLN A 18 31.52 -6.69 15.04
CA GLN A 18 30.45 -5.73 14.76
C GLN A 18 29.28 -6.45 14.08
N LYS A 19 28.07 -5.95 14.32
CA LYS A 19 26.88 -6.43 13.62
C LYS A 19 26.87 -5.90 12.19
N LYS A 20 26.67 -6.78 11.21
CA LYS A 20 26.51 -6.43 9.80
C LYS A 20 25.05 -6.57 9.36
N PRO A 21 24.53 -5.67 8.50
CA PRO A 21 23.21 -5.85 7.90
C PRO A 21 23.17 -7.15 7.09
N LYS A 22 22.18 -7.99 7.36
CA LYS A 22 21.91 -9.22 6.60
C LYS A 22 20.60 -9.12 5.80
N CYS A 23 19.66 -8.34 6.32
CA CYS A 23 18.33 -8.16 5.75
C CYS A 23 18.11 -6.75 5.23
N SER A 24 17.26 -6.63 4.23
CA SER A 24 16.66 -5.36 3.82
C SER A 24 15.51 -4.98 4.75
N GLY A 25 15.24 -3.68 4.86
CA GLY A 25 14.04 -3.19 5.55
C GLY A 25 12.70 -3.58 4.90
N TYR A 26 12.72 -4.26 3.74
CA TYR A 26 11.52 -4.81 3.10
C TYR A 26 11.34 -6.32 3.36
N GLY A 27 12.33 -6.93 4.01
CA GLY A 27 12.32 -8.31 4.45
C GLY A 27 13.03 -9.28 3.52
N GLU A 28 13.94 -8.79 2.69
CA GLU A 28 14.77 -9.64 1.83
C GLU A 28 16.08 -9.98 2.54
N HIS A 29 16.57 -11.20 2.43
CA HIS A 29 17.92 -11.54 2.89
C HIS A 29 18.92 -11.31 1.75
N CYS A 30 19.89 -10.42 1.93
CA CYS A 30 20.76 -9.96 0.83
C CYS A 30 21.62 -11.09 0.21
N GLU A 31 21.87 -12.18 0.95
CA GLU A 31 22.75 -13.28 0.51
C GLU A 31 22.00 -14.54 0.03
N THR A 32 20.69 -14.64 0.29
CA THR A 32 19.96 -15.91 0.11
C THR A 32 18.66 -15.79 -0.67
N ASN A 33 18.04 -14.60 -0.71
CA ASN A 33 16.74 -14.43 -1.37
C ASN A 33 16.74 -14.74 -2.88
N LEU A 34 17.92 -14.68 -3.53
CA LEU A 34 18.11 -14.98 -4.96
C LEU A 34 19.02 -16.21 -5.19
N ASN A 35 19.16 -17.11 -4.22
CA ASN A 35 19.95 -18.34 -4.37
C ASN A 35 19.18 -19.48 -5.06
N LYS A 36 17.88 -19.34 -5.27
CA LYS A 36 17.04 -20.30 -6.00
C LYS A 36 17.02 -19.93 -7.50
N PRO A 37 16.61 -20.86 -8.38
CA PRO A 37 16.40 -20.55 -9.79
C PRO A 37 15.53 -19.32 -9.99
N TYR A 38 15.88 -18.47 -10.96
CA TYR A 38 15.19 -17.21 -11.21
C TYR A 38 13.68 -17.36 -11.48
N ASP A 39 13.24 -18.51 -11.98
CA ASP A 39 11.83 -18.81 -12.24
C ASP A 39 11.09 -19.40 -11.03
N THR A 40 11.79 -19.57 -9.90
CA THR A 40 11.17 -19.96 -8.63
C THR A 40 10.58 -18.73 -7.97
N LEU A 41 9.33 -18.82 -7.52
CA LEU A 41 8.71 -17.78 -6.72
C LEU A 41 9.40 -17.70 -5.35
N PRO A 42 10.19 -16.65 -5.05
CA PRO A 42 10.87 -16.58 -3.77
C PRO A 42 9.92 -16.02 -2.72
N ASP A 43 9.99 -16.54 -1.50
CA ASP A 43 9.45 -15.85 -0.33
C ASP A 43 10.43 -14.76 0.12
N LEU A 44 9.96 -13.81 0.94
CA LEU A 44 10.83 -12.85 1.61
C LEU A 44 11.47 -13.53 2.82
N GLU A 45 12.79 -13.72 2.81
CA GLU A 45 13.49 -14.58 3.80
C GLU A 45 13.82 -13.88 5.12
N CYS A 46 13.57 -12.57 5.22
CA CYS A 46 13.69 -11.77 6.45
C CYS A 46 12.37 -11.08 6.83
N PRO A 47 11.23 -11.80 6.95
CA PRO A 47 9.93 -11.16 7.16
C PRO A 47 9.86 -10.41 8.50
N GLY A 48 10.61 -10.83 9.53
CA GLY A 48 10.74 -10.15 10.82
C GLY A 48 11.32 -8.75 10.70
N CYS A 49 12.48 -8.62 10.03
CA CYS A 49 13.09 -7.32 9.73
C CYS A 49 12.13 -6.42 8.95
N GLY A 50 11.53 -6.94 7.87
CA GLY A 50 10.57 -6.18 7.05
C GLY A 50 9.36 -5.67 7.84
N ARG A 51 8.81 -6.51 8.73
CA ARG A 51 7.69 -6.15 9.60
C ARG A 51 8.06 -5.03 10.57
N HIS A 52 9.17 -5.17 11.29
CA HIS A 52 9.61 -4.17 12.27
C HIS A 52 10.01 -2.85 11.62
N CYS A 53 10.61 -2.89 10.43
CA CYS A 53 10.93 -1.69 9.65
C CYS A 53 9.67 -0.97 9.16
N SER A 54 8.66 -1.70 8.67
CA SER A 54 7.37 -1.09 8.26
C SER A 54 6.66 -0.44 9.46
N PHE A 55 6.60 -1.13 10.61
CA PHE A 55 6.04 -0.56 11.84
C PHE A 55 6.77 0.68 12.31
N TYR A 56 8.11 0.66 12.35
CA TYR A 56 8.89 1.83 12.72
C TYR A 56 8.67 3.00 11.76
N LYS A 57 8.59 2.74 10.45
CA LYS A 57 8.29 3.78 9.44
C LYS A 57 6.94 4.45 9.71
N LYS A 58 5.90 3.68 10.05
CA LYS A 58 4.58 4.22 10.41
C LYS A 58 4.63 5.02 11.72
N TRP A 59 5.21 4.43 12.76
CA TRP A 59 5.32 5.03 14.08
C TRP A 59 6.11 6.34 14.06
N ILE A 60 7.29 6.36 13.43
CA ILE A 60 8.15 7.56 13.42
C ILE A 60 7.52 8.69 12.61
N LYS A 61 6.74 8.38 11.56
CA LYS A 61 5.97 9.36 10.80
C LYS A 61 4.89 10.00 11.68
N ILE A 62 4.11 9.19 12.41
CA ILE A 62 3.11 9.71 13.36
C ILE A 62 3.75 10.60 14.41
N LYS A 63 4.90 10.18 14.98
CA LYS A 63 5.64 10.99 15.96
C LYS A 63 6.16 12.30 15.40
N LYS A 64 6.56 12.33 14.13
CA LYS A 64 6.92 13.56 13.43
C LYS A 64 5.70 14.50 13.32
N ASP A 65 4.55 13.96 12.95
CA ASP A 65 3.31 14.75 12.78
C ASP A 65 2.82 15.33 14.11
N GLU A 66 2.84 14.53 15.18
CA GLU A 66 2.58 14.97 16.56
C GLU A 66 3.53 16.10 16.97
N TYR A 67 4.84 15.92 16.71
CA TYR A 67 5.86 16.91 17.00
C TYR A 67 5.60 18.23 16.28
N GLU A 68 5.31 18.21 14.97
CA GLU A 68 5.03 19.42 14.20
C GLU A 68 3.74 20.13 14.70
N LYS A 69 2.70 19.36 15.05
CA LYS A 69 1.48 19.92 15.66
C LYS A 69 1.77 20.63 16.99
N GLN A 70 2.53 19.98 17.87
CA GLN A 70 2.90 20.56 19.18
C GLN A 70 3.81 21.79 19.02
N LYS A 71 4.79 21.72 18.12
CA LYS A 71 5.69 22.83 17.78
C LYS A 71 4.92 24.05 17.29
N ASN A 72 3.97 23.86 16.38
CA ASN A 72 3.14 24.95 15.85
C ASN A 72 2.20 25.55 16.89
N ALA A 73 1.70 24.73 17.83
CA ALA A 73 0.83 25.21 18.91
C ALA A 73 1.59 26.00 20.00
N TYR A 74 2.89 25.74 20.16
CA TYR A 74 3.70 26.25 21.28
C TYR A 74 3.61 27.77 21.46
N THR A 75 3.82 28.55 20.41
CA THR A 75 3.82 30.03 20.50
C THR A 75 2.48 30.54 21.03
N GLY A 76 1.37 30.09 20.46
CA GLY A 76 0.04 30.51 20.88
C GLY A 76 -0.34 30.02 22.29
N GLN A 77 0.09 28.82 22.69
CA GLN A 77 -0.13 28.30 24.03
C GLN A 77 0.70 29.06 25.08
N LYS A 78 1.98 29.34 24.77
CA LYS A 78 2.86 30.15 25.59
C LYS A 78 2.28 31.54 25.80
N ASP A 79 1.85 32.22 24.75
CA ASP A 79 1.30 33.57 24.85
C ASP A 79 0.03 33.61 25.71
N LYS A 80 -0.88 32.63 25.51
CA LYS A 80 -2.09 32.49 26.34
C LYS A 80 -1.76 32.25 27.81
N CYS A 81 -0.72 31.47 28.10
CA CYS A 81 -0.29 31.16 29.47
C CYS A 81 0.42 32.37 30.12
N VAL A 82 1.22 33.11 29.34
CA VAL A 82 2.05 34.23 29.82
C VAL A 82 1.26 35.53 29.98
N ASN A 83 0.34 35.82 29.07
CA ASN A 83 -0.42 37.07 29.00
C ASN A 83 -1.90 36.92 29.41
N GLY A 84 -2.36 35.69 29.66
CA GLY A 84 -3.77 35.39 29.90
C GLY A 84 -4.61 35.44 28.61
N ARG A 85 -5.91 35.13 28.73
CA ARG A 85 -6.90 35.37 27.66
C ARG A 85 -7.37 36.84 27.71
N THR A 86 -7.46 37.51 26.57
CA THR A 86 -8.17 38.79 26.43
C THR A 86 -9.65 38.54 26.09
N GLY A 87 -10.58 39.17 26.82
CA GLY A 87 -12.04 39.07 26.58
C GLY A 87 -12.86 38.48 27.75
N ALA A 88 -14.18 38.33 27.56
CA ALA A 88 -15.17 37.99 28.60
C ALA A 88 -14.98 36.61 29.30
N GLU A 89 -14.04 35.79 28.84
CA GLU A 89 -13.66 34.50 29.45
C GLU A 89 -12.53 34.65 30.50
N SER A 90 -12.18 35.87 30.91
CA SER A 90 -11.01 36.20 31.73
C SER A 90 -11.16 35.91 33.23
N LYS A 91 -11.48 34.67 33.63
CA LYS A 91 -11.59 34.30 35.05
C LYS A 91 -10.83 33.03 35.44
N HIS A 92 -9.61 32.84 34.94
CA HIS A 92 -8.47 32.24 35.65
C HIS A 92 -7.30 32.04 34.68
N SER A 93 -6.12 32.57 34.99
CA SER A 93 -4.89 31.92 34.52
C SER A 93 -4.77 30.63 35.33
N THR A 94 -4.96 29.47 34.70
CA THR A 94 -4.73 28.16 35.32
C THR A 94 -3.25 27.76 35.33
N CYS A 95 -2.37 28.58 34.73
CA CYS A 95 -0.93 28.34 34.73
C CYS A 95 -0.29 28.72 36.06
N ASP A 96 0.58 27.83 36.56
CA ASP A 96 1.44 28.07 37.71
C ASP A 96 2.36 29.28 37.48
N GLN A 97 2.47 30.18 38.47
CA GLN A 97 3.23 31.43 38.34
C GLN A 97 4.73 31.19 38.15
N ASN A 98 5.30 30.16 38.77
CA ASN A 98 6.70 29.80 38.58
C ASN A 98 6.93 29.25 37.16
N PHE A 99 5.99 28.47 36.64
CA PHE A 99 6.04 28.00 35.26
C PHE A 99 5.96 29.16 34.25
N VAL A 100 5.08 30.14 34.45
CA VAL A 100 4.99 31.34 33.61
C VAL A 100 6.30 32.14 33.62
N GLN A 101 6.92 32.33 34.78
CA GLN A 101 8.19 33.04 34.88
C GLN A 101 9.31 32.31 34.12
N ASN A 102 9.34 30.98 34.20
CA ASN A 102 10.27 30.16 33.43
C ASN A 102 10.02 30.24 31.92
N LEU A 103 8.76 30.27 31.47
CA LEU A 103 8.40 30.48 30.06
C LEU A 103 8.86 31.85 29.53
N ARG A 104 8.81 32.90 30.35
CA ARG A 104 9.25 34.26 29.97
C ARG A 104 10.77 34.35 29.79
N ASN A 105 11.52 33.74 30.70
CA ASN A 105 12.96 33.98 30.81
C ASN A 105 13.82 32.87 30.21
N GLY A 106 13.42 31.60 30.38
CA GLY A 106 14.23 30.43 30.01
C GLY A 106 13.76 29.72 28.74
N TYR A 107 12.49 29.86 28.37
CA TYR A 107 11.88 29.12 27.25
C TYR A 107 11.25 30.08 26.23
N GLN A 108 12.06 31.02 25.74
CA GLN A 108 11.55 32.02 24.80
C GLN A 108 11.15 31.39 23.45
N SER A 109 11.84 30.33 23.03
CA SER A 109 11.53 29.55 21.83
C SER A 109 11.22 28.10 22.15
N ILE A 110 10.52 27.43 21.24
CA ILE A 110 10.29 25.98 21.32
C ILE A 110 11.62 25.22 21.41
N ASP A 111 12.67 25.66 20.70
CA ASP A 111 13.99 25.00 20.75
C ASP A 111 14.59 25.03 22.16
N SER A 112 14.51 26.17 22.85
CA SER A 112 15.00 26.29 24.24
C SER A 112 14.20 25.42 25.22
N PHE A 113 12.90 25.24 24.96
CA PHE A 113 12.06 24.33 25.73
C PHE A 113 12.42 22.85 25.47
N LEU A 114 12.53 22.46 24.19
CA LEU A 114 12.85 21.09 23.77
C LEU A 114 14.24 20.64 24.23
N GLN A 115 15.21 21.54 24.36
CA GLN A 115 16.53 21.22 24.94
C GLN A 115 16.44 20.63 26.35
N LYS A 116 15.38 20.96 27.13
CA LYS A 116 15.16 20.32 28.43
C LYS A 116 14.65 18.88 28.31
N LEU A 117 13.92 18.56 27.24
CA LEU A 117 13.46 17.20 26.92
C LEU A 117 14.58 16.31 26.40
N VAL A 118 15.64 16.88 25.81
CA VAL A 118 16.82 16.12 25.36
C VAL A 118 17.51 15.40 26.53
N SER A 119 17.36 15.89 27.77
CA SER A 119 17.84 15.20 28.99
C SER A 119 17.21 13.82 29.24
N CYS A 120 16.13 13.46 28.52
CA CYS A 120 15.56 12.11 28.50
C CYS A 120 16.38 11.11 27.65
N SER A 121 17.44 11.56 26.95
CA SER A 121 18.40 10.70 26.27
C SER A 121 19.24 9.94 27.30
N LYS A 122 19.10 8.61 27.36
CA LYS A 122 20.06 7.77 28.07
C LYS A 122 21.34 7.73 27.23
N ASN A 123 22.41 8.34 27.75
CA ASN A 123 23.76 8.33 27.15
C ASN A 123 24.46 6.96 27.16
N ASN A 124 23.74 5.84 27.30
CA ASN A 124 24.36 4.53 27.27
C ASN A 124 24.65 4.16 25.82
N LYS A 125 25.94 4.19 25.49
CA LYS A 125 26.55 3.98 24.15
C LYS A 125 26.35 2.58 23.55
N ASP A 126 25.39 1.79 24.03
CA ASP A 126 25.37 0.36 23.71
C ASP A 126 24.57 -0.04 22.47
N ASN A 127 23.73 0.80 21.86
CA ASN A 127 23.03 0.42 20.61
C ASN A 127 22.73 1.63 19.69
N GLY A 128 23.79 2.25 19.18
CA GLY A 128 23.71 3.34 18.19
C GLY A 128 23.57 4.72 18.82
N ASP A 129 24.01 5.73 18.08
CA ASP A 129 23.99 7.17 18.42
C ASP A 129 22.58 7.70 18.74
N GLY A 130 22.05 7.31 19.91
CA GLY A 130 20.71 7.63 20.42
C GLY A 130 20.57 9.08 20.93
N THR A 131 21.36 9.99 20.34
CA THR A 131 21.31 11.41 20.65
C THR A 131 20.10 12.01 19.94
N ILE A 132 19.03 12.27 20.68
CA ILE A 132 17.85 12.94 20.13
C ILE A 132 18.17 14.42 19.98
N ASN A 133 18.12 14.92 18.74
CA ASN A 133 18.34 16.33 18.45
C ASN A 133 17.14 16.90 17.67
N PHE A 134 16.19 17.52 18.38
CA PHE A 134 15.02 18.14 17.75
C PHE A 134 15.33 19.30 16.79
N LYS A 135 16.57 19.82 16.76
CA LYS A 135 17.00 20.76 15.72
C LYS A 135 17.25 20.06 14.38
N ASP A 136 17.68 18.81 14.41
CA ASP A 136 17.76 17.94 13.24
C ASP A 136 16.58 16.98 13.21
N THR A 137 15.46 17.48 12.71
CA THR A 137 14.24 16.69 12.55
C THR A 137 14.40 15.59 11.49
N LYS A 138 15.34 15.74 10.55
CA LYS A 138 15.57 14.75 9.48
C LYS A 138 16.28 13.52 10.03
N GLU A 139 17.23 13.70 10.93
CA GLU A 139 17.89 12.61 11.63
C GLU A 139 16.98 12.02 12.72
N THR A 140 16.38 12.86 13.56
CA THR A 140 15.55 12.42 14.70
C THR A 140 14.32 11.63 14.28
N PHE A 141 13.61 12.09 13.24
CA PHE A 141 12.43 11.41 12.70
C PHE A 141 12.75 10.64 11.40
N GLY A 142 14.04 10.33 11.20
CA GLY A 142 14.52 9.60 10.04
C GLY A 142 14.20 8.11 10.10
N PRO A 143 14.38 7.37 8.98
CA PRO A 143 14.28 5.92 8.98
C PRO A 143 15.40 5.28 9.81
N ALA A 144 15.13 4.12 10.40
CA ALA A 144 16.14 3.36 11.12
C ALA A 144 17.29 2.95 10.18
N LYS A 145 18.54 3.09 10.65
CA LYS A 145 19.75 2.86 9.85
C LYS A 145 19.81 1.43 9.26
N ASN A 146 19.26 0.45 9.97
CA ASN A 146 19.23 -0.97 9.59
C ASN A 146 18.04 -1.36 8.69
N CYS A 147 17.11 -0.43 8.41
CA CYS A 147 15.96 -0.66 7.53
C CYS A 147 16.23 -0.26 6.07
N LYS A 148 17.51 -0.20 5.68
CA LYS A 148 17.89 0.14 4.31
C LYS A 148 17.64 -1.06 3.37
N PRO A 149 17.38 -0.81 2.08
CA PRO A 149 17.43 -1.85 1.05
C PRO A 149 18.82 -2.51 0.98
N CYS A 150 18.88 -3.70 0.38
CA CYS A 150 20.15 -4.37 0.10
C CYS A 150 20.99 -3.52 -0.88
N SER A 151 22.31 -3.56 -0.71
CA SER A 151 23.23 -2.90 -1.66
C SER A 151 23.51 -3.76 -2.90
N SER A 152 23.41 -5.08 -2.73
CA SER A 152 23.49 -6.09 -3.76
C SER A 152 22.77 -7.35 -3.28
N PHE A 153 22.43 -8.23 -4.20
CA PHE A 153 21.98 -9.59 -3.90
C PHE A 153 23.02 -10.59 -4.39
N LYS A 154 23.36 -11.57 -3.56
CA LYS A 154 24.10 -12.74 -4.02
C LYS A 154 23.21 -13.61 -4.91
N ILE A 155 23.79 -14.12 -5.99
CA ILE A 155 23.16 -15.08 -6.90
C ILE A 155 24.14 -16.21 -7.18
N ASP A 156 23.65 -17.36 -7.63
CA ASP A 156 24.49 -18.50 -8.00
C ASP A 156 24.25 -18.95 -9.45
N CYS A 157 24.67 -18.12 -10.41
CA CYS A 157 24.51 -18.47 -11.82
C CYS A 157 25.45 -19.57 -12.32
N LYS A 158 26.43 -19.99 -11.51
CA LYS A 158 27.31 -21.12 -11.85
C LYS A 158 26.55 -22.44 -11.77
N GLU A 159 25.48 -22.49 -10.99
CA GLU A 159 24.59 -23.63 -10.93
C GLU A 159 23.71 -23.69 -12.18
N ASN A 160 23.68 -24.85 -12.82
CA ASN A 160 22.94 -25.03 -14.07
C ASN A 160 21.45 -24.76 -13.87
N GLY A 161 20.90 -23.84 -14.68
CA GLY A 161 19.47 -23.49 -14.65
C GLY A 161 19.08 -22.47 -13.58
N HIS A 162 20.03 -21.93 -12.80
CA HIS A 162 19.73 -20.89 -11.82
C HIS A 162 19.50 -19.51 -12.43
N CYS A 163 20.16 -19.22 -13.54
CA CYS A 163 20.07 -17.94 -14.23
C CYS A 163 19.68 -18.10 -15.68
N ASP A 164 19.04 -17.06 -16.24
CA ASP A 164 18.79 -16.96 -17.68
C ASP A 164 19.97 -16.25 -18.36
N SER A 165 20.80 -17.03 -19.06
CA SER A 165 21.97 -16.49 -19.77
C SER A 165 21.60 -15.60 -20.96
N SER A 166 20.35 -15.63 -21.43
CA SER A 166 19.86 -14.76 -22.51
C SER A 166 19.46 -13.37 -22.04
N LYS A 167 19.35 -13.14 -20.72
CA LYS A 167 18.78 -11.92 -20.12
C LYS A 167 19.82 -11.07 -19.37
N GLY A 168 21.02 -10.95 -19.92
CA GLY A 168 22.04 -10.06 -19.36
C GLY A 168 23.43 -10.34 -19.89
N THR A 169 24.42 -9.64 -19.33
CA THR A 169 25.83 -9.80 -19.69
C THR A 169 26.53 -10.68 -18.65
N ASN A 170 27.35 -11.62 -19.11
CA ASN A 170 28.18 -12.51 -18.28
C ASN A 170 27.41 -13.28 -17.20
N CYS A 171 26.14 -13.62 -17.47
CA CYS A 171 25.30 -14.31 -16.50
C CYS A 171 25.88 -15.65 -16.08
N GLU A 172 26.56 -16.39 -16.96
CA GLU A 172 27.17 -17.71 -16.68
C GLU A 172 28.18 -17.72 -15.51
N ILE A 173 28.78 -16.57 -15.20
CA ILE A 173 29.80 -16.44 -14.15
C ILE A 173 29.41 -15.44 -13.05
N LYS A 174 28.21 -14.85 -13.14
CA LYS A 174 27.78 -13.78 -12.24
C LYS A 174 27.43 -14.35 -10.87
N SER A 175 27.92 -13.68 -9.82
CA SER A 175 27.71 -14.09 -8.42
C SER A 175 26.96 -13.05 -7.58
N SER A 176 26.69 -11.88 -8.15
CA SER A 176 25.92 -10.83 -7.48
C SER A 176 25.20 -9.93 -8.47
N ILE A 177 24.08 -9.35 -8.04
CA ILE A 177 23.35 -8.29 -8.73
C ILE A 177 23.43 -7.02 -7.88
N ASP A 178 23.78 -5.90 -8.49
CA ASP A 178 23.80 -4.59 -7.82
C ASP A 178 23.11 -3.49 -8.66
N ALA A 179 23.13 -2.26 -8.15
CA ALA A 179 22.52 -1.12 -8.81
C ALA A 179 23.10 -0.79 -10.20
N LYS A 180 24.37 -1.09 -10.47
CA LYS A 180 25.03 -0.83 -11.76
C LYS A 180 24.52 -1.76 -12.85
N ASP A 181 24.12 -2.97 -12.48
CA ASP A 181 23.53 -3.92 -13.43
C ASP A 181 22.22 -3.39 -14.02
N ILE A 182 21.44 -2.66 -13.22
CA ILE A 182 20.21 -1.98 -13.65
C ILE A 182 20.52 -0.73 -14.47
N GLU A 183 21.64 -0.04 -14.22
CA GLU A 183 22.04 1.14 -14.99
C GLU A 183 22.57 0.79 -16.38
N THR A 184 23.25 -0.35 -16.50
CA THR A 184 23.91 -0.80 -17.73
C THR A 184 23.02 -1.68 -18.60
N MET A 185 21.85 -2.08 -18.11
CA MET A 185 20.90 -2.87 -18.90
C MET A 185 20.30 -2.04 -20.05
N GLY A 186 20.07 -2.69 -21.19
CA GLY A 186 19.63 -1.99 -22.40
C GLY A 186 18.19 -1.45 -22.36
N GLN A 187 17.30 -2.02 -21.54
CA GLN A 187 15.87 -1.69 -21.53
C GLN A 187 15.26 -1.72 -20.12
N PRO A 188 15.56 -0.73 -19.25
CA PRO A 188 14.92 -0.63 -17.94
C PRO A 188 13.46 -0.14 -18.07
N THR A 189 12.60 -0.58 -17.15
CA THR A 189 11.20 -0.15 -17.04
C THR A 189 11.03 0.79 -15.85
N GLU A 190 10.40 1.95 -16.05
CA GLU A 190 10.06 2.85 -14.96
C GLU A 190 8.69 2.49 -14.35
N ILE A 191 8.68 2.15 -13.07
CA ILE A 191 7.48 1.93 -12.27
C ILE A 191 7.24 3.16 -11.40
N ASN A 192 6.10 3.81 -11.64
CA ASN A 192 5.66 4.99 -10.92
C ASN A 192 4.56 4.61 -9.93
N MET A 193 4.70 5.03 -8.68
CA MET A 193 3.75 4.74 -7.60
C MET A 193 3.31 6.03 -6.92
N LEU A 194 2.01 6.26 -6.84
CA LEU A 194 1.44 7.33 -6.04
C LEU A 194 1.24 6.85 -4.60
N VAL A 195 1.75 7.60 -3.63
CA VAL A 195 1.67 7.27 -2.21
C VAL A 195 1.06 8.45 -1.46
N SER A 196 0.04 8.20 -0.63
CA SER A 196 -0.49 9.24 0.24
C SER A 196 0.55 9.67 1.27
N ASP A 197 0.81 10.97 1.31
CA ASP A 197 1.86 11.54 2.14
C ASP A 197 1.55 12.98 2.52
N ASN A 198 2.10 13.44 3.64
CA ASN A 198 1.97 14.83 4.08
C ASN A 198 3.25 15.64 3.77
N SER A 199 3.96 15.27 2.70
CA SER A 199 5.19 15.96 2.30
C SER A 199 4.95 17.45 2.09
N GLU A 200 6.00 18.27 2.27
CA GLU A 200 5.94 19.74 2.20
C GLU A 200 5.26 20.28 0.93
N ASN A 201 5.28 19.52 -0.17
CA ASN A 201 4.72 19.91 -1.45
C ASN A 201 3.22 19.57 -1.62
N GLY A 202 2.60 18.88 -0.66
CA GLY A 202 1.17 18.53 -0.68
C GLY A 202 0.75 17.80 -1.97
N PHE A 203 -0.08 18.46 -2.78
CA PHE A 203 -0.53 17.98 -4.09
C PHE A 203 0.25 18.68 -5.21
N THR A 204 0.84 17.92 -6.12
CA THR A 204 1.73 18.42 -7.19
C THR A 204 1.20 18.07 -8.58
N GLY A 205 -0.05 18.47 -8.88
CA GLY A 205 -0.65 18.25 -10.21
C GLY A 205 -1.15 16.82 -10.44
N VAL A 206 -1.24 16.02 -9.37
CA VAL A 206 -1.66 14.62 -9.41
C VAL A 206 -2.67 14.40 -8.29
N LEU A 207 -3.84 13.88 -8.66
CA LEU A 207 -4.99 13.74 -7.76
C LEU A 207 -5.39 15.07 -7.10
N ASP A 208 -5.29 16.18 -7.84
CA ASP A 208 -5.68 17.51 -7.35
C ASP A 208 -7.18 17.57 -7.02
N GLU A 209 -7.99 16.71 -7.63
CA GLU A 209 -9.40 16.50 -7.32
C GLU A 209 -9.63 16.06 -5.87
N CYS A 210 -8.63 15.43 -5.25
CA CYS A 210 -8.62 15.01 -3.85
C CYS A 210 -8.21 16.11 -2.88
N LYS A 211 -7.70 17.25 -3.37
CA LYS A 211 -7.24 18.36 -2.53
C LYS A 211 -8.41 18.95 -1.73
N GLY A 212 -8.19 19.10 -0.43
CA GLY A 212 -9.19 19.64 0.50
C GLY A 212 -10.39 18.73 0.74
N LYS A 213 -10.38 17.48 0.26
CA LYS A 213 -11.48 16.51 0.51
C LYS A 213 -11.30 15.74 1.81
N GLY A 214 -10.18 15.94 2.50
CA GLY A 214 -9.85 15.25 3.75
C GLY A 214 -9.68 13.75 3.60
N ILE A 215 -9.42 13.24 2.38
CA ILE A 215 -9.05 11.84 2.10
C ILE A 215 -7.53 11.70 2.22
N PHE A 216 -6.81 12.57 1.53
CA PHE A 216 -5.35 12.66 1.54
C PHE A 216 -4.91 14.07 1.93
N GLU A 217 -3.79 14.17 2.62
CA GLU A 217 -3.15 15.45 2.97
C GLU A 217 -2.17 15.91 1.88
N GLY A 218 -1.70 14.97 1.06
CA GLY A 218 -0.85 15.17 -0.10
C GLY A 218 -0.55 13.84 -0.79
N ILE A 219 0.13 13.91 -1.92
CA ILE A 219 0.49 12.76 -2.74
C ILE A 219 1.95 12.87 -3.15
N ARG A 220 2.71 11.83 -2.84
CA ARG A 220 4.08 11.65 -3.27
C ARG A 220 4.13 10.71 -4.47
N LYS A 221 5.04 10.99 -5.41
CA LYS A 221 5.37 10.09 -6.51
C LYS A 221 6.69 9.37 -6.21
N ASP A 222 6.60 8.07 -5.95
CA ASP A 222 7.74 7.17 -5.81
C ASP A 222 8.06 6.55 -7.17
N VAL A 223 9.31 6.70 -7.62
CA VAL A 223 9.77 6.28 -8.94
C VAL A 223 10.85 5.22 -8.79
N TRP A 224 10.62 4.07 -9.42
CA TRP A 224 11.52 2.92 -9.43
C TRP A 224 11.94 2.60 -10.86
N THR A 225 13.22 2.31 -11.05
CA THR A 225 13.77 1.78 -12.29
C THR A 225 13.98 0.29 -12.09
N CYS A 226 13.28 -0.54 -12.84
CA CYS A 226 13.34 -1.98 -12.70
C CYS A 226 13.80 -2.65 -13.99
N GLY A 227 14.28 -3.88 -13.86
CA GLY A 227 14.58 -4.69 -15.02
C GLY A 227 15.08 -6.09 -14.70
N ASN A 228 15.17 -6.89 -15.76
CA ASN A 228 15.63 -8.27 -15.67
C ASN A 228 17.14 -8.33 -15.80
N VAL A 229 17.80 -8.91 -14.80
CA VAL A 229 19.24 -9.18 -14.77
C VAL A 229 19.44 -10.67 -14.54
N CYS A 230 19.90 -11.38 -15.58
CA CYS A 230 20.17 -12.81 -15.54
C CYS A 230 18.96 -13.67 -15.12
N GLY A 231 17.75 -13.24 -15.47
CA GLY A 231 16.50 -13.91 -15.12
C GLY A 231 15.77 -13.25 -13.94
N TYR A 232 16.47 -12.54 -13.06
CA TYR A 232 15.87 -11.93 -11.87
C TYR A 232 15.37 -10.50 -12.15
N ASN A 233 14.11 -10.21 -11.83
CA ASN A 233 13.58 -8.85 -11.88
C ASN A 233 13.93 -8.10 -10.59
N VAL A 234 14.79 -7.10 -10.73
CA VAL A 234 15.26 -6.24 -9.64
C VAL A 234 14.91 -4.78 -9.93
N CYS A 235 14.78 -3.98 -8.87
CA CYS A 235 14.38 -2.59 -8.92
C CYS A 235 15.32 -1.72 -8.09
N LYS A 236 15.64 -0.55 -8.64
CA LYS A 236 16.39 0.52 -7.99
C LYS A 236 15.47 1.72 -7.77
N PRO A 237 15.47 2.33 -6.57
CA PRO A 237 14.74 3.57 -6.38
C PRO A 237 15.44 4.72 -7.09
N LYS A 238 14.71 5.47 -7.91
CA LYS A 238 15.17 6.70 -8.54
C LYS A 238 14.84 7.92 -7.68
N LYS A 239 13.60 7.98 -7.19
CA LYS A 239 13.13 9.00 -6.25
C LYS A 239 12.05 8.41 -5.36
N VAL A 240 12.32 8.23 -4.06
CA VAL A 240 11.39 7.64 -3.09
C VAL A 240 11.43 8.44 -1.80
N ASP A 241 10.29 8.55 -1.11
CA ASP A 241 10.17 9.37 0.11
C ASP A 241 10.64 10.83 -0.12
N GLY A 242 10.43 11.34 -1.34
CA GLY A 242 10.70 12.73 -1.73
C GLY A 242 12.18 13.03 -1.98
N LYS A 243 13.08 12.04 -1.89
CA LYS A 243 14.52 12.20 -2.02
C LYS A 243 15.05 11.43 -3.22
N GLU A 244 16.13 11.92 -3.82
CA GLU A 244 16.97 11.08 -4.67
C GLU A 244 17.61 10.03 -3.76
N ASN A 245 17.39 8.75 -4.09
CA ASN A 245 17.85 7.66 -3.23
C ASN A 245 19.33 7.35 -3.46
N GLY A 246 19.91 6.62 -2.50
CA GLY A 246 21.31 6.19 -2.56
C GLY A 246 21.60 5.41 -3.85
N LYS A 247 22.72 5.73 -4.50
CA LYS A 247 23.12 5.19 -5.81
C LYS A 247 23.22 3.65 -5.84
N ASN A 248 23.35 3.00 -4.70
CA ASN A 248 23.77 1.60 -4.60
C ASN A 248 22.71 0.67 -4.00
N GLN A 249 21.45 1.08 -3.88
CA GLN A 249 20.40 0.27 -3.23
C GLN A 249 19.47 -0.37 -4.25
N ILE A 250 19.14 -1.65 -4.05
CA ILE A 250 18.21 -2.40 -4.90
C ILE A 250 17.27 -3.27 -4.06
N ILE A 251 16.16 -3.66 -4.66
CA ILE A 251 15.17 -4.60 -4.14
C ILE A 251 14.75 -5.57 -5.25
N ILE A 252 14.21 -6.72 -4.88
CA ILE A 252 13.57 -7.67 -5.80
C ILE A 252 12.15 -7.20 -6.13
N ILE A 253 11.63 -7.57 -7.30
CA ILE A 253 10.30 -7.14 -7.75
C ILE A 253 9.19 -7.52 -6.77
N ARG A 254 9.31 -8.65 -6.06
CA ARG A 254 8.36 -9.08 -5.02
C ARG A 254 8.30 -8.09 -3.86
N ALA A 255 9.44 -7.54 -3.43
CA ALA A 255 9.46 -6.52 -2.39
C ALA A 255 8.76 -5.25 -2.85
N LEU A 256 8.96 -4.81 -4.10
CA LEU A 256 8.24 -3.66 -4.66
C LEU A 256 6.72 -3.91 -4.70
N PHE A 257 6.32 -5.13 -5.07
CA PHE A 257 4.92 -5.54 -5.10
C PHE A 257 4.26 -5.44 -3.72
N LYS A 258 4.95 -5.95 -2.69
CA LYS A 258 4.51 -5.84 -1.29
C LYS A 258 4.40 -4.38 -0.84
N ILE A 259 5.38 -3.54 -1.15
CA ILE A 259 5.33 -2.09 -0.82
C ILE A 259 4.12 -1.43 -1.49
N TRP A 260 3.85 -1.75 -2.76
CA TRP A 260 2.70 -1.22 -3.47
C TRP A 260 1.38 -1.63 -2.82
N LEU A 261 1.24 -2.91 -2.42
CA LEU A 261 0.06 -3.40 -1.71
C LEU A 261 -0.14 -2.73 -0.35
N GLU A 262 0.92 -2.49 0.43
CA GLU A 262 0.85 -1.76 1.70
C GLU A 262 0.20 -0.37 1.50
N TYR A 263 0.71 0.42 0.56
CA TYR A 263 0.15 1.75 0.28
C TYR A 263 -1.24 1.69 -0.38
N PHE A 264 -1.46 0.73 -1.27
CA PHE A 264 -2.75 0.54 -1.93
C PHE A 264 -3.86 0.26 -0.92
N LEU A 265 -3.65 -0.66 0.03
CA LEU A 265 -4.65 -1.02 1.04
C LEU A 265 -4.93 0.13 2.02
N GLU A 266 -3.90 0.89 2.42
CA GLU A 266 -4.06 2.08 3.24
C GLU A 266 -4.94 3.13 2.54
N ASP A 267 -4.62 3.48 1.30
CA ASP A 267 -5.37 4.45 0.52
C ASP A 267 -6.80 3.99 0.22
N TYR A 268 -6.95 2.71 -0.14
CA TYR A 268 -8.24 2.06 -0.37
C TYR A 268 -9.16 2.23 0.85
N ASN A 269 -8.66 1.94 2.04
CA ASN A 269 -9.43 2.05 3.28
C ASN A 269 -9.78 3.50 3.63
N LYS A 270 -8.88 4.46 3.36
CA LYS A 270 -9.17 5.90 3.52
C LYS A 270 -10.33 6.34 2.63
N ILE A 271 -10.30 5.96 1.36
CA ILE A 271 -11.37 6.28 0.40
C ILE A 271 -12.67 5.59 0.82
N LYS A 272 -12.64 4.28 1.09
CA LYS A 272 -13.80 3.51 1.54
C LYS A 272 -14.45 4.14 2.78
N LYS A 273 -13.66 4.53 3.78
CA LYS A 273 -14.16 5.22 5.00
C LYS A 273 -14.87 6.53 4.66
N LYS A 274 -14.36 7.28 3.69
CA LYS A 274 -14.94 8.56 3.23
C LYS A 274 -16.18 8.38 2.36
N LEU A 275 -16.34 7.22 1.71
CA LEU A 275 -17.55 6.83 0.98
C LEU A 275 -18.66 6.30 1.91
N LYS A 276 -18.34 5.76 3.11
CA LYS A 276 -19.35 5.23 4.06
C LYS A 276 -20.50 6.21 4.37
N PRO A 277 -20.26 7.51 4.67
CA PRO A 277 -21.33 8.46 4.94
C PRO A 277 -22.30 8.64 3.77
N CYS A 278 -21.86 8.44 2.51
CA CYS A 278 -22.75 8.51 1.35
C CYS A 278 -23.93 7.54 1.44
N LYS A 279 -23.72 6.37 2.06
CA LYS A 279 -24.76 5.35 2.29
C LYS A 279 -25.77 5.77 3.36
N LYS A 280 -25.41 6.68 4.29
CA LYS A 280 -26.18 6.93 5.52
C LYS A 280 -26.88 8.30 5.58
N LYS A 281 -26.30 9.40 5.06
CA LYS A 281 -26.90 10.75 5.14
C LYS A 281 -26.51 11.65 3.97
N GLY A 282 -27.49 12.38 3.42
CA GLY A 282 -27.35 13.36 2.33
C GLY A 282 -26.28 14.42 2.61
N GLY A 283 -25.24 14.48 1.77
CA GLY A 283 -24.31 15.63 1.75
C GLY A 283 -22.83 15.34 2.04
N THR A 284 -22.14 14.55 1.19
CA THR A 284 -20.68 14.73 0.86
C THR A 284 -20.27 13.98 -0.43
N SER A 285 -21.22 13.65 -1.31
CA SER A 285 -21.09 12.49 -2.19
C SER A 285 -20.25 12.74 -3.47
N ILE A 286 -20.44 13.86 -4.17
CA ILE A 286 -19.84 14.05 -5.50
C ILE A 286 -18.34 14.36 -5.47
N CYS A 287 -17.88 15.15 -4.50
CA CYS A 287 -16.46 15.54 -4.42
C CYS A 287 -15.57 14.35 -4.00
N THR A 288 -16.10 13.45 -3.16
CA THR A 288 -15.42 12.19 -2.75
C THR A 288 -15.34 11.22 -3.93
N LYS A 289 -16.41 11.14 -4.74
CA LYS A 289 -16.45 10.33 -5.95
C LYS A 289 -15.38 10.72 -6.97
N ASN A 290 -15.27 12.00 -7.34
CA ASN A 290 -14.28 12.42 -8.33
C ASN A 290 -12.84 12.08 -7.91
N CYS A 291 -12.52 12.27 -6.62
CA CYS A 291 -11.24 11.84 -6.07
C CYS A 291 -11.04 10.31 -6.17
N ALA A 292 -12.07 9.53 -5.79
CA ALA A 292 -12.02 8.08 -5.89
C ALA A 292 -11.84 7.60 -7.33
N ASP A 293 -12.58 8.18 -8.29
CA ASP A 293 -12.50 7.85 -9.71
C ASP A 293 -11.10 8.13 -10.29
N GLU A 294 -10.51 9.29 -9.97
CA GLU A 294 -9.14 9.61 -10.40
C GLU A 294 -8.10 8.70 -9.74
N TRP A 295 -8.22 8.43 -8.43
CA TRP A 295 -7.34 7.49 -7.75
C TRP A 295 -7.43 6.08 -8.35
N LEU A 296 -8.64 5.59 -8.64
CA LEU A 296 -8.87 4.30 -9.30
C LEU A 296 -8.17 4.24 -10.66
N LYS A 297 -8.34 5.25 -11.52
CA LYS A 297 -7.67 5.31 -12.84
C LYS A 297 -6.14 5.19 -12.72
N LYS A 298 -5.56 5.93 -11.77
CA LYS A 298 -4.11 5.88 -11.52
C LYS A 298 -3.70 4.49 -11.02
N LYS A 299 -4.39 3.94 -10.01
CA LYS A 299 -4.05 2.63 -9.42
C LYS A 299 -4.25 1.46 -10.37
N THR A 300 -5.26 1.49 -11.24
CA THR A 300 -5.41 0.50 -12.31
C THR A 300 -4.20 0.51 -13.26
N THR A 301 -3.68 1.69 -13.58
CA THR A 301 -2.51 1.83 -14.45
C THR A 301 -1.22 1.34 -13.76
N GLU A 302 -1.01 1.74 -12.50
CA GLU A 302 0.11 1.27 -11.69
C GLU A 302 0.12 -0.25 -11.56
N TRP A 303 -1.04 -0.81 -11.19
CA TRP A 303 -1.22 -2.25 -11.02
C TRP A 303 -0.89 -3.02 -12.29
N LYS A 304 -1.40 -2.58 -13.45
CA LYS A 304 -1.13 -3.22 -14.73
C LYS A 304 0.36 -3.28 -15.03
N ASN A 305 1.07 -2.17 -14.85
CA ASN A 305 2.50 -2.08 -15.14
C ASN A 305 3.33 -2.95 -14.20
N LEU A 306 3.03 -2.89 -12.89
CA LEU A 306 3.72 -3.67 -11.86
C LEU A 306 3.47 -5.17 -12.01
N LYS A 307 2.20 -5.57 -12.19
CA LYS A 307 1.81 -6.97 -12.39
C LYS A 307 2.48 -7.56 -13.63
N ASN A 308 2.48 -6.84 -14.76
CA ASN A 308 3.12 -7.32 -15.98
C ASN A 308 4.62 -7.56 -15.77
N LEU A 309 5.32 -6.60 -15.17
CA LEU A 309 6.75 -6.74 -14.88
C LEU A 309 7.02 -7.91 -13.91
N TYR A 310 6.22 -8.04 -12.86
CA TYR A 310 6.33 -9.15 -11.91
C TYR A 310 6.16 -10.52 -12.58
N LEU A 311 5.14 -10.66 -13.43
CA LEU A 311 4.84 -11.93 -14.11
C LEU A 311 5.85 -12.27 -15.21
N GLN A 312 6.53 -11.28 -15.80
CA GLN A 312 7.51 -11.48 -16.87
C GLN A 312 8.63 -12.47 -16.49
N GLN A 313 9.01 -12.52 -15.21
CA GLN A 313 10.02 -13.45 -14.69
C GLN A 313 9.58 -14.93 -14.77
N TYR A 314 8.27 -15.20 -14.86
CA TYR A 314 7.68 -16.54 -14.70
C TYR A 314 6.98 -17.07 -15.96
N GLU A 315 7.02 -16.33 -17.08
CA GLU A 315 6.24 -16.62 -18.31
C GLU A 315 6.50 -18.00 -18.91
N ASN A 316 7.68 -18.59 -18.69
CA ASN A 316 8.09 -19.83 -19.32
C ASN A 316 7.66 -21.12 -18.58
N LYS A 317 7.09 -21.02 -17.36
CA LYS A 317 6.77 -22.22 -16.54
C LYS A 317 5.48 -22.19 -15.72
N SER A 318 4.91 -21.02 -15.40
CA SER A 318 3.64 -20.96 -14.65
C SER A 318 2.44 -20.81 -15.58
N SER A 319 1.57 -21.82 -15.64
CA SER A 319 0.28 -21.72 -16.32
C SER A 319 -0.75 -20.90 -15.54
N ASP A 320 -0.49 -20.59 -14.26
CA ASP A 320 -1.41 -19.84 -13.40
C ASP A 320 -0.78 -18.52 -12.90
N LYS A 321 -0.99 -17.46 -13.67
CA LYS A 321 -0.57 -16.09 -13.33
C LYS A 321 -1.35 -15.53 -12.14
N SER A 322 -2.57 -16.03 -11.88
CA SER A 322 -3.40 -15.64 -10.76
C SER A 322 -2.82 -16.13 -9.44
N PHE A 323 -2.30 -17.37 -9.41
CA PHE A 323 -1.60 -17.94 -8.25
C PHE A 323 -0.46 -17.04 -7.76
N LEU A 324 0.39 -16.55 -8.66
CA LEU A 324 1.54 -15.69 -8.31
C LEU A 324 1.16 -14.38 -7.63
N VAL A 325 -0.01 -13.82 -7.97
CA VAL A 325 -0.56 -12.61 -7.34
C VAL A 325 -1.22 -12.95 -6.01
N LYS A 326 -1.95 -14.06 -5.95
CA LYS A 326 -2.63 -14.56 -4.75
C LYS A 326 -1.65 -14.80 -3.60
N THR A 327 -0.53 -15.46 -3.86
CA THR A 327 0.46 -15.78 -2.81
C THR A 327 0.95 -14.54 -2.07
N ILE A 328 1.15 -13.42 -2.76
CA ILE A 328 1.57 -12.17 -2.08
C ILE A 328 0.42 -11.62 -1.21
N LEU A 329 -0.82 -11.65 -1.69
CA LEU A 329 -1.97 -11.17 -0.91
C LEU A 329 -2.25 -12.03 0.33
N GLU A 330 -1.95 -13.33 0.29
CA GLU A 330 -2.05 -14.22 1.44
C GLU A 330 -1.13 -13.78 2.59
N GLU A 331 0.03 -13.17 2.30
CA GLU A 331 0.91 -12.59 3.33
C GLU A 331 0.26 -11.41 4.09
N PHE A 332 -0.79 -10.82 3.51
CA PHE A 332 -1.54 -9.70 4.08
C PHE A 332 -2.83 -10.12 4.78
N LYS A 333 -3.24 -11.39 4.68
CA LYS A 333 -4.58 -11.84 5.13
C LYS A 333 -4.90 -11.50 6.60
N GLU A 334 -3.88 -11.54 7.46
CA GLU A 334 -4.00 -11.25 8.89
C GLU A 334 -3.81 -9.75 9.21
N ARG A 335 -3.46 -8.93 8.22
CA ARG A 335 -3.23 -7.50 8.43
C ARG A 335 -4.58 -6.76 8.53
N PRO A 336 -4.75 -5.86 9.50
CA PRO A 336 -5.99 -5.09 9.65
C PRO A 336 -6.39 -4.33 8.38
N GLU A 337 -5.43 -3.80 7.63
CA GLU A 337 -5.70 -3.06 6.39
C GLU A 337 -6.33 -3.98 5.33
N PHE A 338 -5.88 -5.22 5.22
CA PHE A 338 -6.46 -6.18 4.29
C PHE A 338 -7.85 -6.62 4.74
N GLN A 339 -8.01 -7.00 6.01
CA GLN A 339 -9.30 -7.40 6.58
C GLN A 339 -10.35 -6.30 6.41
N ASN A 340 -9.98 -5.03 6.68
CA ASN A 340 -10.84 -3.87 6.48
C ASN A 340 -11.21 -3.64 5.00
N ALA A 341 -10.29 -3.91 4.08
CA ALA A 341 -10.54 -3.74 2.65
C ALA A 341 -11.60 -4.74 2.15
N ILE A 342 -11.48 -6.01 2.56
CA ILE A 342 -12.35 -7.10 2.09
C ILE A 342 -13.74 -7.11 2.75
N LYS A 343 -13.94 -6.44 3.90
CA LYS A 343 -15.25 -6.29 4.54
C LYS A 343 -16.38 -5.97 3.55
N PRO A 344 -17.54 -6.65 3.62
CA PRO A 344 -18.01 -7.44 4.76
C PRO A 344 -17.46 -8.88 4.85
N CYS A 345 -16.67 -9.33 3.88
CA CYS A 345 -16.09 -10.65 3.91
C CYS A 345 -15.11 -10.78 5.09
N LYS A 346 -15.27 -11.85 5.88
CA LYS A 346 -14.45 -12.11 7.09
C LYS A 346 -13.12 -12.81 6.77
N GLU A 347 -13.06 -13.50 5.64
CA GLU A 347 -11.94 -14.37 5.24
C GLU A 347 -11.63 -14.19 3.75
N LEU A 348 -10.37 -14.46 3.39
CA LEU A 348 -9.89 -14.39 2.00
C LEU A 348 -10.69 -15.31 1.06
N GLU A 349 -10.96 -16.55 1.46
CA GLU A 349 -11.71 -17.53 0.63
C GLU A 349 -13.14 -17.07 0.30
N LYS A 350 -13.82 -16.44 1.27
CA LYS A 350 -15.13 -15.83 1.05
C LYS A 350 -15.04 -14.65 0.10
N PHE A 351 -13.99 -13.84 0.22
CA PHE A 351 -13.74 -12.73 -0.69
C PHE A 351 -13.39 -13.22 -2.10
N GLU A 352 -12.62 -14.30 -2.25
CA GLU A 352 -12.37 -14.96 -3.54
C GLU A 352 -13.66 -15.42 -4.20
N SER A 353 -14.53 -16.05 -3.42
CA SER A 353 -15.86 -16.47 -3.88
C SER A 353 -16.72 -15.28 -4.32
N PHE A 354 -16.72 -14.19 -3.54
CA PHE A 354 -17.36 -12.93 -3.90
C PHE A 354 -16.82 -12.34 -5.22
N CYS A 355 -15.50 -12.46 -5.44
CA CYS A 355 -14.83 -12.04 -6.66
C CYS A 355 -15.02 -13.03 -7.82
N GLY A 356 -15.69 -14.17 -7.62
CA GLY A 356 -15.81 -15.22 -8.63
C GLY A 356 -14.46 -15.81 -9.05
N LEU A 357 -13.52 -15.89 -8.10
CA LEU A 357 -12.16 -16.43 -8.27
C LEU A 357 -11.98 -17.77 -7.52
N HIS A 358 -13.09 -18.38 -7.05
CA HIS A 358 -13.09 -19.64 -6.32
C HIS A 358 -13.35 -20.83 -7.26
N GLY A 359 -12.48 -21.85 -7.22
CA GLY A 359 -12.57 -23.08 -8.04
C GLY A 359 -12.04 -22.91 -9.48
N ASP A 360 -12.34 -23.86 -10.38
CA ASP A 360 -11.88 -23.91 -11.79
C ASP A 360 -12.42 -22.76 -12.68
N GLU A 361 -13.21 -21.85 -12.10
CA GLU A 361 -13.76 -20.65 -12.75
C GLU A 361 -12.76 -19.47 -12.83
N THR A 362 -11.45 -19.71 -12.65
CA THR A 362 -10.37 -18.69 -12.74
C THR A 362 -10.29 -17.97 -14.10
N SER A 363 -11.10 -18.38 -15.08
CA SER A 363 -11.20 -17.81 -16.42
C SER A 363 -12.19 -16.64 -16.56
N LYS A 364 -12.83 -16.16 -15.48
CA LYS A 364 -13.74 -14.99 -15.55
C LYS A 364 -12.97 -13.72 -15.91
N LYS A 365 -13.07 -13.34 -17.18
CA LYS A 365 -12.58 -12.07 -17.71
C LYS A 365 -13.37 -10.90 -17.09
N SER A 366 -12.68 -9.84 -16.71
CA SER A 366 -13.29 -8.55 -16.39
C SER A 366 -14.13 -8.00 -17.56
N LYS A 367 -14.90 -6.93 -17.34
CA LYS A 367 -15.70 -6.27 -18.40
C LYS A 367 -14.89 -5.89 -19.66
N ASP A 368 -13.57 -5.74 -19.51
CA ASP A 368 -12.63 -5.42 -20.59
C ASP A 368 -11.98 -6.66 -21.25
N GLY A 369 -12.40 -7.88 -20.92
CA GLY A 369 -11.80 -9.10 -21.46
C GLY A 369 -10.47 -9.52 -20.82
N LYS A 370 -10.04 -8.86 -19.73
CA LYS A 370 -8.74 -9.10 -19.06
C LYS A 370 -8.87 -10.07 -17.89
N GLU A 371 -7.82 -10.85 -17.64
CA GLU A 371 -7.66 -11.73 -16.47
C GLU A 371 -7.94 -10.96 -15.18
N ARG A 372 -8.92 -11.43 -14.40
CA ARG A 372 -9.38 -10.79 -13.17
C ARG A 372 -8.59 -11.37 -11.99
N ASP A 373 -8.02 -10.49 -11.17
CA ASP A 373 -7.36 -10.86 -9.91
C ASP A 373 -8.02 -10.14 -8.73
N LEU A 374 -7.59 -10.48 -7.51
CA LEU A 374 -8.14 -9.92 -6.27
C LEU A 374 -7.94 -8.39 -6.15
N VAL A 375 -6.84 -7.83 -6.67
CA VAL A 375 -6.62 -6.38 -6.67
C VAL A 375 -7.57 -5.70 -7.64
N VAL A 376 -7.77 -6.26 -8.83
CA VAL A 376 -8.78 -5.80 -9.79
C VAL A 376 -10.18 -5.87 -9.16
N CYS A 377 -10.50 -6.94 -8.42
CA CYS A 377 -11.78 -7.06 -7.73
C CYS A 377 -11.97 -5.96 -6.66
N LEU A 378 -10.93 -5.64 -5.88
CA LEU A 378 -10.97 -4.52 -4.93
C LEU A 378 -11.22 -3.19 -5.64
N LEU A 379 -10.47 -2.89 -6.71
CA LEU A 379 -10.66 -1.68 -7.52
C LEU A 379 -12.09 -1.57 -8.07
N GLU A 380 -12.64 -2.65 -8.63
CA GLU A 380 -14.01 -2.70 -9.14
C GLU A 380 -15.05 -2.48 -8.03
N LYS A 381 -14.85 -3.09 -6.87
CA LYS A 381 -15.74 -2.92 -5.70
C LYS A 381 -15.78 -1.47 -5.24
N LEU A 382 -14.62 -0.82 -5.08
CA LEU A 382 -14.55 0.59 -4.67
C LEU A 382 -15.16 1.53 -5.74
N GLY A 383 -14.94 1.24 -7.03
CA GLY A 383 -15.58 1.98 -8.12
C GLY A 383 -17.10 1.89 -8.12
N LYS A 384 -17.66 0.72 -7.79
CA LYS A 384 -19.10 0.55 -7.57
C LYS A 384 -19.59 1.35 -6.38
N GLU A 385 -18.89 1.28 -5.23
CA GLU A 385 -19.23 2.07 -4.05
C GLU A 385 -19.22 3.58 -4.33
N ALA A 386 -18.23 4.07 -5.10
CA ALA A 386 -18.16 5.46 -5.55
C ALA A 386 -19.33 5.82 -6.49
N THR A 387 -19.65 4.97 -7.47
CA THR A 387 -20.74 5.20 -8.43
C THR A 387 -22.09 5.24 -7.73
N SER A 388 -22.40 4.27 -6.86
CA SER A 388 -23.64 4.26 -6.09
C SER A 388 -23.74 5.47 -5.14
N CYS A 389 -22.62 5.89 -4.55
CA CYS A 389 -22.56 7.15 -3.78
C CYS A 389 -22.94 8.37 -4.66
N ALA A 390 -22.57 8.40 -5.94
CA ALA A 390 -22.91 9.51 -6.84
C ALA A 390 -24.40 9.52 -7.23
N GLU A 391 -24.96 8.35 -7.55
CA GLU A 391 -26.36 8.22 -7.99
C GLU A 391 -27.35 8.62 -6.91
N ALA A 392 -27.09 8.26 -5.65
CA ALA A 392 -27.94 8.61 -4.52
C ALA A 392 -28.01 10.13 -4.22
N HIS A 393 -27.21 10.97 -4.90
CA HIS A 393 -27.14 12.41 -4.62
C HIS A 393 -27.23 13.27 -5.90
N LYS A 394 -27.83 12.75 -6.99
CA LYS A 394 -28.05 13.49 -8.26
C LYS A 394 -28.88 14.78 -8.10
N GLU A 395 -29.68 14.92 -7.04
CA GLU A 395 -30.58 16.07 -6.81
C GLU A 395 -29.92 17.28 -6.10
N ASN A 396 -28.68 17.18 -5.61
CA ASN A 396 -27.94 18.30 -4.98
C ASN A 396 -26.69 18.68 -5.79
N SER A 397 -26.85 18.93 -7.09
CA SER A 397 -25.76 19.29 -8.01
C SER A 397 -25.17 20.68 -7.76
N ASP A 398 -25.85 21.53 -7.00
CA ASP A 398 -25.42 22.90 -6.71
C ASP A 398 -25.12 23.08 -5.22
N LYS A 399 -23.85 22.88 -4.82
CA LYS A 399 -23.18 23.65 -3.74
C LYS A 399 -21.73 23.23 -3.57
N THR A 400 -20.91 24.27 -3.45
CA THR A 400 -19.47 24.28 -3.17
C THR A 400 -19.06 23.18 -2.19
N CYS A 401 -18.04 22.39 -2.54
CA CYS A 401 -17.43 21.42 -1.63
C CYS A 401 -16.89 22.18 -0.40
N SER A 402 -17.63 22.20 0.71
CA SER A 402 -17.12 22.74 1.97
C SER A 402 -16.14 21.73 2.57
N SER A 403 -15.00 22.22 3.03
CA SER A 403 -14.05 21.45 3.83
C SER A 403 -14.81 20.88 5.03
N SER A 404 -15.02 19.55 5.07
CA SER A 404 -15.53 18.91 6.28
C SER A 404 -14.58 19.24 7.45
N PRO A 405 -15.08 19.43 8.68
CA PRO A 405 -14.21 19.53 9.85
C PRO A 405 -13.22 18.37 9.82
N GLN A 406 -11.95 18.68 10.05
CA GLN A 406 -10.92 17.66 10.26
C GLN A 406 -11.38 16.80 11.43
N GLN A 407 -12.05 15.67 11.15
CA GLN A 407 -11.91 14.54 12.03
C GLN A 407 -10.43 14.23 11.98
N THR A 408 -9.76 14.46 13.11
CA THR A 408 -8.43 13.93 13.36
C THR A 408 -8.44 12.51 12.84
N LEU A 409 -7.51 12.20 11.94
CA LEU A 409 -7.23 10.83 11.59
C LEU A 409 -6.89 10.15 12.91
N ASP A 410 -7.83 9.40 13.50
CA ASP A 410 -7.51 8.37 14.50
C ASP A 410 -6.72 7.31 13.74
N LEU A 411 -5.45 7.63 13.53
CA LEU A 411 -4.37 6.72 13.17
C LEU A 411 -3.96 5.90 14.41
N ASP A 412 -4.46 6.24 15.59
CA ASP A 412 -4.17 5.57 16.85
C ASP A 412 -4.72 4.12 16.90
N ASP A 413 -5.76 3.80 16.13
CA ASP A 413 -6.34 2.44 16.11
C ASP A 413 -5.59 1.44 15.21
N GLN A 414 -4.46 1.83 14.57
CA GLN A 414 -3.76 0.99 13.57
C GLN A 414 -2.37 0.51 13.99
N ILE A 415 -1.95 0.77 15.23
CA ILE A 415 -0.78 0.12 15.81
C ILE A 415 -1.29 -0.78 16.93
N ASP A 416 -1.69 -2.01 16.58
CA ASP A 416 -1.64 -3.07 17.58
C ASP A 416 -0.17 -3.20 17.99
N GLU A 417 0.16 -2.59 19.13
CA GLU A 417 1.40 -2.88 19.82
C GLU A 417 1.45 -4.39 20.02
N ASP A 418 2.40 -5.03 19.34
CA ASP A 418 2.93 -6.33 19.73
C ASP A 418 2.97 -6.40 21.26
N THR A 419 2.27 -7.38 21.84
CA THR A 419 1.85 -7.49 23.26
C THR A 419 2.98 -7.43 24.31
N GLU A 420 4.22 -7.18 23.90
CA GLU A 420 5.42 -7.16 24.74
C GLU A 420 6.08 -5.78 24.94
N ASN A 421 5.63 -4.69 24.31
CA ASN A 421 6.23 -3.37 24.56
C ASN A 421 5.21 -2.24 24.63
N LYS A 422 4.49 -2.18 25.76
CA LYS A 422 3.79 -0.96 26.18
C LYS A 422 4.83 0.12 26.50
N VAL A 423 5.03 1.07 25.58
CA VAL A 423 5.72 2.31 25.96
C VAL A 423 4.75 3.08 26.85
N ALA A 424 4.97 3.01 28.17
CA ALA A 424 4.15 3.70 29.15
C ALA A 424 4.03 5.18 28.77
N HIS A 425 2.80 5.64 28.51
CA HIS A 425 2.51 7.05 28.32
C HIS A 425 2.99 7.82 29.56
N PRO A 426 3.56 9.02 29.43
CA PRO A 426 3.81 9.86 30.58
C PRO A 426 2.49 10.09 31.32
N LYS A 427 2.45 9.83 32.64
CA LYS A 427 1.32 10.07 33.56
C LYS A 427 0.83 11.53 33.63
N ILE A 428 1.30 12.40 32.73
CA ILE A 428 0.99 13.83 32.66
C ILE A 428 -0.33 14.07 31.91
N CYS A 429 -0.73 13.17 31.02
CA CYS A 429 -2.06 13.18 30.42
C CYS A 429 -2.97 12.21 31.20
N GLY A 430 -4.07 12.70 31.77
CA GLY A 430 -5.03 11.86 32.52
C GLY A 430 -5.65 10.74 31.69
N ASP A 431 -6.38 9.83 32.36
CA ASP A 431 -7.10 8.70 31.74
C ASP A 431 -8.03 9.18 30.62
N MET A 432 -7.63 8.92 29.37
CA MET A 432 -8.55 8.93 28.24
C MET A 432 -9.16 7.54 28.18
N GLY A 433 -10.40 7.42 28.66
CA GLY A 433 -11.15 6.16 28.66
C GLY A 433 -11.30 5.58 27.25
N PRO A 434 -11.57 4.26 27.13
CA PRO A 434 -11.65 3.59 25.85
C PRO A 434 -12.77 4.17 24.97
N THR A 435 -12.42 4.61 23.76
CA THR A 435 -13.36 5.01 22.72
C THR A 435 -14.19 3.81 22.30
N GLN A 436 -15.52 3.93 22.35
CA GLN A 436 -16.43 2.85 21.95
C GLN A 436 -16.31 2.57 20.45
N GLN A 437 -15.94 1.34 20.10
CA GLN A 437 -16.13 0.81 18.75
C GLN A 437 -17.64 0.77 18.44
N GLN A 438 -18.05 1.42 17.36
CA GLN A 438 -19.41 1.29 16.84
C GLN A 438 -19.55 -0.04 16.10
N ASP A 439 -20.46 -0.89 16.57
CA ASP A 439 -20.92 -2.10 15.90
C ASP A 439 -21.38 -1.80 14.46
N GLU A 440 -20.79 -2.52 13.50
CA GLU A 440 -21.22 -2.54 12.11
C GLU A 440 -22.37 -3.54 11.97
N GLY A 441 -23.56 -3.07 11.58
CA GLY A 441 -24.67 -3.95 11.20
C GLY A 441 -24.25 -4.93 10.11
N GLU A 442 -24.69 -6.18 10.23
CA GLU A 442 -24.34 -7.32 9.37
C GLU A 442 -24.74 -7.08 7.90
N GLU A 443 -23.87 -6.47 7.10
CA GLU A 443 -23.87 -6.67 5.65
C GLU A 443 -23.28 -8.06 5.38
N ASP A 444 -24.02 -8.96 4.71
CA ASP A 444 -23.54 -10.31 4.39
C ASP A 444 -22.60 -10.28 3.17
N CYS A 445 -21.56 -11.13 3.15
CA CYS A 445 -20.61 -11.24 2.02
C CYS A 445 -21.24 -12.06 0.89
N LYS A 446 -22.27 -11.49 0.24
CA LYS A 446 -22.93 -12.08 -0.93
C LYS A 446 -22.39 -11.50 -2.23
N PRO A 447 -22.18 -12.31 -3.29
CA PRO A 447 -21.95 -11.79 -4.63
C PRO A 447 -23.08 -10.84 -4.99
N SER A 448 -22.77 -9.59 -5.34
CA SER A 448 -23.81 -8.65 -5.78
C SER A 448 -24.37 -9.13 -7.13
N ASP A 449 -25.68 -9.28 -7.25
CA ASP A 449 -26.35 -9.71 -8.49
C ASP A 449 -25.98 -8.82 -9.70
N THR A 450 -25.58 -7.58 -9.45
CA THR A 450 -25.12 -6.60 -10.44
C THR A 450 -23.70 -6.87 -10.99
N ILE A 451 -22.96 -7.87 -10.48
CA ILE A 451 -21.65 -8.25 -11.05
C ILE A 451 -21.83 -9.17 -12.27
N GLN A 452 -22.97 -9.87 -12.39
CA GLN A 452 -23.20 -10.85 -13.47
C GLN A 452 -24.08 -10.33 -14.63
N GLU A 453 -24.86 -9.26 -14.46
CA GLU A 453 -25.73 -8.75 -15.54
C GLU A 453 -25.18 -7.47 -16.20
N VAL A 454 -24.42 -7.65 -17.28
CA VAL A 454 -24.55 -6.78 -18.48
C VAL A 454 -24.47 -7.70 -19.69
N LYS A 455 -25.57 -8.41 -19.99
CA LYS A 455 -25.84 -8.88 -21.35
C LYS A 455 -26.75 -7.87 -22.02
N ASP A 456 -26.42 -7.61 -23.28
CA ASP A 456 -27.04 -6.72 -24.24
C ASP A 456 -28.53 -6.39 -24.03
N GLN A 457 -28.83 -5.10 -23.95
CA GLN A 457 -30.10 -4.56 -24.47
C GLN A 457 -29.81 -3.39 -25.39
N LYS A 458 -29.67 -3.71 -26.68
CA LYS A 458 -29.90 -2.78 -27.78
C LYS A 458 -31.43 -2.59 -27.88
N PRO A 459 -31.97 -1.36 -27.87
CA PRO A 459 -33.39 -1.17 -28.07
C PRO A 459 -33.77 -1.59 -29.48
N LYS A 460 -34.71 -2.52 -29.59
CA LYS A 460 -35.39 -2.90 -30.82
C LYS A 460 -36.57 -1.95 -30.98
N ALA A 461 -36.53 -1.10 -32.01
CA ALA A 461 -37.69 -0.33 -32.43
C ALA A 461 -38.75 -1.28 -32.98
N GLU A 462 -39.99 -1.07 -32.54
CA GLU A 462 -41.20 -1.66 -33.11
C GLU A 462 -41.45 -1.09 -34.51
N GLU A 463 -41.87 -1.95 -35.44
CA GLU A 463 -42.73 -1.56 -36.55
C GLU A 463 -43.74 -2.68 -36.81
N GLU A 464 -45.00 -2.27 -36.99
CA GLU A 464 -46.21 -3.06 -36.95
C GLU A 464 -46.45 -3.99 -38.16
N SER A 465 -47.11 -5.11 -37.84
CA SER A 465 -48.11 -5.89 -38.59
C SER A 465 -48.41 -5.56 -40.08
N GLY A 466 -48.36 -6.61 -40.91
CA GLY A 466 -49.18 -6.73 -42.13
C GLY A 466 -48.72 -7.81 -43.12
N THR A 467 -49.36 -8.99 -43.11
CA THR A 467 -49.30 -10.00 -44.21
C THR A 467 -50.56 -9.86 -45.08
N PRO A 468 -50.59 -10.23 -46.40
CA PRO A 468 -50.67 -11.66 -46.80
C PRO A 468 -50.07 -12.09 -48.19
N SER A 469 -49.73 -13.39 -48.29
CA SER A 469 -49.89 -14.37 -49.41
C SER A 469 -48.93 -14.50 -50.64
N SER A 470 -48.22 -15.67 -50.66
CA SER A 470 -47.95 -16.71 -51.72
C SER A 470 -47.27 -16.43 -53.08
N PRO A 471 -46.68 -17.44 -53.81
CA PRO A 471 -46.20 -18.80 -53.45
C PRO A 471 -44.77 -19.17 -53.96
N SER A 472 -44.34 -20.40 -53.62
CA SER A 472 -43.09 -21.19 -53.90
C SER A 472 -42.62 -21.28 -55.38
N PRO A 473 -41.39 -21.80 -55.73
CA PRO A 473 -41.02 -23.22 -55.58
C PRO A 473 -39.53 -23.59 -55.26
N SER A 474 -39.40 -24.61 -54.40
CA SER A 474 -38.67 -25.91 -54.50
C SER A 474 -37.13 -26.09 -54.61
N GLU A 475 -36.75 -27.29 -54.12
CA GLU A 475 -35.49 -28.08 -54.21
C GLU A 475 -34.33 -27.71 -53.26
N GLY A 476 -33.76 -28.61 -52.44
CA GLY A 476 -33.96 -30.04 -52.27
C GLY A 476 -33.18 -30.53 -51.02
N THR A 477 -33.73 -31.56 -50.39
CA THR A 477 -33.23 -32.36 -49.26
C THR A 477 -31.96 -33.15 -49.60
N GLU A 478 -30.99 -33.22 -48.68
CA GLU A 478 -30.38 -34.52 -48.34
C GLU A 478 -29.80 -34.54 -46.92
N GLU A 479 -30.19 -35.58 -46.20
CA GLU A 479 -29.96 -35.88 -44.80
C GLU A 479 -28.71 -36.79 -44.67
N ARG A 480 -27.80 -36.52 -43.72
CA ARG A 480 -26.60 -37.36 -43.51
C ARG A 480 -26.78 -38.29 -42.30
N PRO A 481 -26.48 -39.60 -42.42
CA PRO A 481 -26.70 -40.60 -41.37
C PRO A 481 -25.59 -40.66 -40.28
N PRO A 482 -25.85 -41.32 -39.13
CA PRO A 482 -25.07 -41.17 -37.90
C PRO A 482 -23.81 -42.06 -37.78
N ARG A 483 -23.01 -41.69 -36.77
CA ARG A 483 -21.63 -42.09 -36.43
C ARG A 483 -21.47 -43.58 -35.98
N PRO A 484 -20.39 -44.29 -36.38
CA PRO A 484 -20.02 -45.59 -35.79
C PRO A 484 -19.23 -45.45 -34.48
N GLY A 485 -19.46 -46.39 -33.55
CA GLY A 485 -18.84 -46.47 -32.22
C GLY A 485 -17.41 -47.04 -32.16
N PRO A 486 -16.78 -47.04 -30.97
CA PRO A 486 -15.34 -47.23 -30.79
C PRO A 486 -14.89 -48.70 -30.74
N GLN A 487 -13.68 -48.97 -31.25
CA GLN A 487 -12.98 -50.26 -31.10
C GLN A 487 -11.77 -50.17 -30.14
N PRO A 488 -11.35 -51.29 -29.52
CA PRO A 488 -10.51 -51.33 -28.32
C PRO A 488 -9.00 -51.42 -28.58
N THR A 489 -8.25 -51.06 -27.53
CA THR A 489 -6.79 -51.01 -27.38
C THR A 489 -6.10 -52.39 -27.34
N THR A 490 -4.93 -52.49 -27.96
CA THR A 490 -3.96 -53.59 -27.80
C THR A 490 -2.89 -53.26 -26.74
N PRO A 491 -2.37 -54.25 -25.99
CA PRO A 491 -1.35 -54.05 -24.95
C PRO A 491 0.09 -54.01 -25.50
N PRO A 492 1.05 -53.46 -24.74
CA PRO A 492 2.41 -53.18 -25.21
C PRO A 492 3.36 -54.39 -25.05
N ASN A 493 4.41 -54.39 -25.87
CA ASN A 493 5.62 -55.20 -25.74
C ASN A 493 6.83 -54.27 -25.69
#